data_AF-A0A413FZJ7-F1
#
_entry.id   AF-A0A413FZJ7-F1
#
_cell.length_a   1.000
_cell.length_b   1.000
_cell.length_c   1.000
_cell.angle_alpha   90.00
_cell.angle_beta   90.00
_cell.angle_gamma   90.00
#
_symmetry.space_group_name_H-M   'P 1'
#
loop_
_entity.id
_entity.type
_entity.pdbx_description
1 polymer ?
#
loop_
_entity_poly.entity_id
_entity_poly.type
_entity_poly.pdbx_seq_one_letter_code
_entity_poly.pdbx_strand_id
1 'polypeptide(L)'
;MYLSDTKIQELIDSEVLLHADASNIGQVTYDLRTDGFYINENKQSEVELGPGDSTFVSCVECVALPNNLTASVLLRNSRIRQGLSLDAPLYFPGHGTRLFYRVTNVSGNTITLDTSKGIAQVAFQRVDGMVAHPYHGAFSDELNFNGLADYSDVYAGELKKVENKKEEIVNIESRIYGNVLALFAIFAAIFTLVNVNAGGLSSNITTVNFVALDLLIIGGFLVLASAIEAFLVKDKDKKAYLPLALGIVCIGVAVYLALHQAACA
;
A
#
# COMPACT_ATOMS: atom_id res chain seq x y z
N MET A 1 -11.93 19.61 -36.85
CA MET A 1 -11.93 20.93 -36.15
C MET A 1 -12.81 20.83 -34.92
N TYR A 2 -12.37 21.34 -33.77
CA TYR A 2 -13.17 21.35 -32.53
C TYR A 2 -14.35 22.33 -32.64
N LEU A 3 -15.46 22.00 -31.98
CA LEU A 3 -16.62 22.89 -31.86
C LEU A 3 -16.41 23.90 -30.72
N SER A 4 -16.82 25.14 -30.94
CA SER A 4 -16.87 26.20 -29.93
C SER A 4 -18.06 26.03 -28.97
N ASP A 5 -18.01 26.71 -27.84
CA ASP A 5 -19.11 26.91 -26.88
C ASP A 5 -20.50 27.11 -27.52
N THR A 6 -20.61 28.05 -28.46
CA THR A 6 -21.83 28.38 -29.22
C THR A 6 -22.33 27.19 -30.04
N LYS A 7 -21.42 26.41 -30.63
CA LYS A 7 -21.77 25.20 -31.37
C LYS A 7 -22.13 24.04 -30.45
N ILE A 8 -21.54 23.97 -29.26
CA ILE A 8 -21.93 23.00 -28.23
C ILE A 8 -23.33 23.32 -27.71
N GLN A 9 -23.69 24.60 -27.53
CA GLN A 9 -25.05 25.00 -27.19
C GLN A 9 -26.05 24.52 -28.25
N GLU A 10 -25.74 24.69 -29.54
CA GLU A 10 -26.56 24.16 -30.63
C GLU A 10 -26.73 22.61 -30.54
N LEU A 11 -25.72 21.87 -30.06
CA LEU A 11 -25.84 20.42 -29.86
C LEU A 11 -26.81 20.06 -28.73
N ILE A 12 -26.90 20.89 -27.68
CA ILE A 12 -27.87 20.71 -26.60
C ILE A 12 -29.28 21.01 -27.11
N ASP A 13 -29.44 22.14 -27.80
CA ASP A 13 -30.74 22.60 -28.31
C ASP A 13 -31.31 21.65 -29.37
N SER A 14 -30.44 20.93 -30.11
CA SER A 14 -30.81 19.94 -31.12
C SER A 14 -30.83 18.50 -30.62
N GLU A 15 -30.75 18.28 -29.31
CA GLU A 15 -30.79 16.95 -28.67
C GLU A 15 -29.68 15.98 -29.13
N VAL A 16 -28.55 16.51 -29.65
CA VAL A 16 -27.35 15.71 -29.94
C VAL A 16 -26.57 15.42 -28.66
N LEU A 17 -26.49 16.39 -27.75
CA LEU A 17 -25.96 16.21 -26.40
C LEU A 17 -27.13 16.22 -25.42
N LEU A 18 -27.51 15.02 -24.99
CA LEU A 18 -28.68 14.76 -24.17
C LEU A 18 -28.37 14.90 -22.67
N HIS A 19 -29.38 15.29 -21.91
CA HIS A 19 -29.30 15.50 -20.47
C HIS A 19 -28.24 16.51 -20.03
N ALA A 20 -27.78 17.41 -20.90
CA ALA A 20 -26.80 18.43 -20.57
C ALA A 20 -27.39 19.61 -19.79
N ASP A 21 -26.51 20.31 -19.07
CA ASP A 21 -26.76 21.57 -18.40
C ASP A 21 -25.90 22.65 -19.04
N ALA A 22 -26.53 23.66 -19.64
CA ALA A 22 -25.83 24.72 -20.38
C ALA A 22 -24.79 25.48 -19.52
N SER A 23 -24.91 25.47 -18.19
CA SER A 23 -23.91 26.07 -17.30
C SER A 23 -22.55 25.36 -17.31
N ASN A 24 -22.48 24.13 -17.83
CA ASN A 24 -21.25 23.33 -17.94
C ASN A 24 -20.51 23.51 -19.28
N ILE A 25 -20.98 24.41 -20.16
CA ILE A 25 -20.29 24.68 -21.43
C ILE A 25 -18.98 25.44 -21.16
N GLY A 26 -17.87 24.85 -21.62
CA GLY A 26 -16.57 25.49 -21.71
C GLY A 26 -16.30 26.05 -23.11
N GLN A 27 -15.10 26.60 -23.32
CA GLN A 27 -14.75 27.31 -24.56
C GLN A 27 -14.84 26.43 -25.82
N VAL A 28 -14.38 25.17 -25.72
CA VAL A 28 -14.36 24.17 -26.81
C VAL A 28 -14.73 22.75 -26.33
N THR A 29 -15.23 22.67 -25.11
CA THR A 29 -15.58 21.42 -24.41
C THR A 29 -16.84 21.64 -23.58
N TYR A 30 -17.42 20.55 -23.09
CA TYR A 30 -18.48 20.56 -22.09
C TYR A 30 -18.03 19.75 -20.88
N ASP A 31 -18.11 20.30 -19.67
CA ASP A 31 -17.74 19.61 -18.44
C ASP A 31 -18.79 18.53 -18.10
N LEU A 32 -18.37 17.26 -18.10
CA LEU A 32 -19.24 16.11 -17.85
C LEU A 32 -19.55 15.96 -16.36
N ARG A 33 -20.78 15.51 -16.06
CA ARG A 33 -21.22 15.22 -14.70
C ARG A 33 -21.22 13.73 -14.46
N THR A 34 -20.79 13.34 -13.26
CA THR A 34 -20.71 11.94 -12.86
C THR A 34 -22.07 11.45 -12.36
N ASP A 35 -22.63 10.44 -13.01
CA ASP A 35 -23.81 9.70 -12.54
C ASP A 35 -23.43 8.64 -11.50
N GLY A 36 -22.27 8.00 -11.67
CA GLY A 36 -21.72 7.08 -10.68
C GLY A 36 -20.50 6.30 -11.14
N PHE A 37 -19.96 5.51 -10.21
CA PHE A 37 -18.78 4.66 -10.38
C PHE A 37 -19.20 3.20 -10.34
N TYR A 38 -18.74 2.40 -11.29
CA TYR A 38 -19.01 0.97 -11.32
C TYR A 38 -17.89 0.21 -10.60
N ILE A 39 -18.29 -0.54 -9.57
CA ILE A 39 -17.44 -1.46 -8.80
C ILE A 39 -18.22 -2.76 -8.68
N ASN A 40 -17.63 -3.88 -9.12
CA ASN A 40 -18.29 -5.19 -9.07
C ASN A 40 -19.73 -5.17 -9.62
N GLU A 41 -19.88 -4.55 -10.80
CA GLU A 41 -21.16 -4.37 -11.51
C GLU A 41 -22.22 -3.49 -10.80
N ASN A 42 -21.90 -2.95 -9.63
CA ASN A 42 -22.77 -2.06 -8.88
C ASN A 42 -22.37 -0.61 -9.06
N LYS A 43 -23.36 0.27 -9.31
CA LYS A 43 -23.15 1.71 -9.37
C LYS A 43 -23.13 2.32 -7.97
N GLN A 44 -22.06 3.02 -7.65
CA GLN A 44 -21.87 3.76 -6.39
C GLN A 44 -21.73 5.26 -6.64
N SER A 45 -22.08 6.07 -5.65
CA SER A 45 -21.94 7.54 -5.71
C SER A 45 -20.57 8.05 -5.30
N GLU A 46 -19.77 7.20 -4.67
CA GLU A 46 -18.42 7.49 -4.18
C GLU A 46 -17.55 6.24 -4.36
N VAL A 47 -16.24 6.44 -4.52
CA VAL A 47 -15.24 5.39 -4.62
C VAL A 47 -13.91 5.88 -4.07
N GLU A 48 -13.19 4.99 -3.39
CA GLU A 48 -11.78 5.16 -3.06
C GLU A 48 -10.93 4.36 -4.04
N LEU A 49 -9.97 5.04 -4.67
CA LEU A 49 -9.01 4.41 -5.56
C LEU A 49 -7.64 4.41 -4.88
N GLY A 50 -7.13 3.25 -4.50
CA GLY A 50 -5.74 3.06 -4.12
C GLY A 50 -4.79 3.23 -5.31
N PRO A 51 -3.46 3.28 -5.08
CA PRO A 51 -2.47 3.34 -6.15
C PRO A 51 -2.64 2.18 -7.14
N GLY A 52 -2.88 2.50 -8.41
CA GLY A 52 -3.08 1.53 -9.47
C GLY A 52 -4.54 1.10 -9.71
N ASP A 53 -5.45 1.39 -8.77
CA ASP A 53 -6.86 1.03 -8.89
C ASP A 53 -7.52 1.81 -10.02
N SER A 54 -8.49 1.16 -10.68
CA SER A 54 -9.28 1.78 -11.72
C SER A 54 -10.77 1.53 -11.51
N THR A 55 -11.59 2.47 -11.96
CA THR A 55 -13.05 2.33 -11.97
C THR A 55 -13.63 2.88 -13.26
N PHE A 56 -14.73 2.27 -13.71
CA PHE A 56 -15.54 2.82 -14.79
C PHE A 56 -16.49 3.88 -14.24
N VAL A 57 -16.55 5.00 -14.94
CA VAL A 57 -17.40 6.13 -14.60
C VAL A 57 -18.47 6.28 -15.67
N SER A 58 -19.71 6.41 -15.21
CA SER A 58 -20.86 6.74 -16.03
C SER A 58 -21.18 8.21 -15.92
N CYS A 59 -21.37 8.87 -17.05
CA CYS A 59 -21.83 10.25 -17.09
C CYS A 59 -23.34 10.35 -16.89
N VAL A 60 -23.80 11.54 -16.52
CA VAL A 60 -25.22 11.91 -16.67
C VAL A 60 -25.55 12.12 -18.15
N GLU A 61 -24.62 12.70 -18.90
CA GLU A 61 -24.80 13.03 -20.31
C GLU A 61 -24.78 11.82 -21.23
N CYS A 62 -25.65 11.86 -22.24
CA CYS A 62 -25.68 10.93 -23.36
C CYS A 62 -25.46 11.69 -24.67
N VAL A 63 -25.06 10.98 -25.73
CA VAL A 63 -24.90 11.54 -27.07
C VAL A 63 -25.77 10.80 -28.07
N ALA A 64 -26.30 11.54 -29.05
CA ALA A 64 -26.95 11.05 -30.25
C ALA A 64 -26.24 11.67 -31.47
N LEU A 65 -25.04 11.18 -31.78
CA LEU A 65 -24.12 11.80 -32.72
C LEU A 65 -24.62 11.64 -34.18
N PRO A 66 -24.71 12.73 -34.96
CA PRO A 66 -24.98 12.65 -36.39
C PRO A 66 -23.78 12.05 -37.15
N ASN A 67 -24.00 11.68 -38.42
CA ASN A 67 -23.01 10.99 -39.28
C ASN A 67 -21.77 11.82 -39.66
N ASN A 68 -21.65 13.05 -39.19
CA ASN A 68 -20.54 13.97 -39.45
C ASN A 68 -19.87 14.49 -38.17
N LEU A 69 -20.17 13.91 -37.01
CA LEU A 69 -19.67 14.37 -35.73
C LEU A 69 -19.13 13.22 -34.89
N THR A 70 -17.98 13.43 -34.25
CA THR A 70 -17.40 12.52 -33.28
C THR A 70 -17.21 13.23 -31.94
N ALA A 71 -17.17 12.48 -30.85
CA ALA A 71 -16.92 13.00 -29.52
C ALA A 71 -15.79 12.24 -28.83
N SER A 72 -14.96 12.97 -28.09
CA SER A 72 -13.87 12.42 -27.28
C SER A 72 -14.01 12.91 -25.85
N VAL A 73 -13.97 11.97 -24.90
CA VAL A 73 -13.90 12.29 -23.47
C VAL A 73 -12.45 12.55 -23.08
N LEU A 74 -12.22 13.66 -22.38
CA LEU A 74 -10.91 14.16 -22.00
C LEU A 74 -10.87 14.40 -20.49
N LEU A 75 -9.72 14.17 -19.87
CA LEU A 75 -9.52 14.45 -18.45
C LEU A 75 -9.38 15.96 -18.19
N ARG A 76 -9.95 16.44 -17.09
CA ARG A 76 -9.74 17.83 -16.65
C ARG A 76 -8.32 18.02 -16.09
N ASN A 77 -7.71 19.17 -16.37
CA ASN A 77 -6.35 19.47 -15.92
C ASN A 77 -6.17 19.39 -14.39
N SER A 78 -7.20 19.76 -13.62
CA SER A 78 -7.20 19.62 -12.16
C SER A 78 -7.07 18.16 -11.71
N ARG A 79 -7.62 17.21 -12.48
CA ARG A 79 -7.57 15.76 -12.18
C ARG A 79 -6.27 15.10 -12.62
N ILE A 80 -5.68 15.56 -13.73
CA ILE A 80 -4.31 15.18 -14.11
C ILE A 80 -3.36 15.52 -12.95
N ARG A 81 -3.47 16.72 -12.39
CA ARG A 81 -2.64 17.18 -11.26
C ARG A 81 -2.92 16.44 -9.95
N GLN A 82 -4.09 15.81 -9.81
CA GLN A 82 -4.42 14.94 -8.69
C GLN A 82 -3.81 13.53 -8.85
N GLY A 83 -3.28 13.20 -10.04
CA GLY A 83 -2.70 11.89 -10.33
C GLY A 83 -3.71 10.88 -10.89
N LEU A 84 -4.78 11.36 -11.54
CA LEU A 84 -5.65 10.49 -12.33
C LEU A 84 -5.16 10.39 -13.78
N SER A 85 -5.30 9.20 -14.35
CA SER A 85 -5.32 8.97 -15.80
C SER A 85 -6.73 8.63 -16.25
N LEU A 86 -7.05 8.89 -17.52
CA LEU A 86 -8.37 8.61 -18.10
C LEU A 86 -8.22 7.92 -19.45
N ASP A 87 -8.98 6.85 -19.64
CA ASP A 87 -9.14 6.16 -20.92
C ASP A 87 -10.62 6.18 -21.32
N ALA A 88 -10.91 6.52 -22.57
CA ALA A 88 -12.26 6.54 -23.10
C ALA A 88 -12.25 6.15 -24.58
N PRO A 89 -13.34 5.54 -25.09
CA PRO A 89 -13.48 5.32 -26.52
C PRO A 89 -13.63 6.65 -27.26
N LEU A 90 -13.26 6.64 -28.54
CA LEU A 90 -13.73 7.65 -29.49
C LEU A 90 -15.18 7.31 -29.84
N TYR A 91 -16.11 8.23 -29.63
CA TYR A 91 -17.51 8.04 -29.97
C TYR A 91 -17.70 8.37 -31.45
N PHE A 92 -18.00 7.35 -32.26
CA PHE A 92 -18.07 7.48 -33.70
C PHE A 92 -19.36 8.18 -34.17
N PRO A 93 -19.35 8.75 -35.37
CA PRO A 93 -20.58 9.23 -36.00
C PRO A 93 -21.66 8.14 -36.06
N GLY A 94 -22.88 8.48 -35.64
CA GLY A 94 -24.00 7.55 -35.49
C GLY A 94 -24.18 6.95 -34.09
N HIS A 95 -23.29 7.20 -33.13
CA HIS A 95 -23.46 6.72 -31.75
C HIS A 95 -24.66 7.39 -31.06
N GLY A 96 -25.63 6.58 -30.65
CA GLY A 96 -26.57 6.90 -29.58
C GLY A 96 -26.16 6.16 -28.32
N THR A 97 -25.60 6.81 -27.30
CA THR A 97 -25.15 6.11 -26.08
C THR A 97 -24.93 7.06 -24.92
N ARG A 98 -24.93 6.54 -23.70
CA ARG A 98 -24.34 7.24 -22.57
C ARG A 98 -22.82 7.34 -22.73
N LEU A 99 -22.24 8.42 -22.21
CA LEU A 99 -20.80 8.57 -22.14
C LEU A 99 -20.24 7.81 -20.93
N PHE A 100 -19.27 6.95 -21.19
CA PHE A 100 -18.48 6.22 -20.21
C PHE A 100 -16.98 6.49 -20.40
N TYR A 101 -16.24 6.38 -19.32
CA TYR A 101 -14.78 6.39 -19.34
C TYR A 101 -14.24 5.63 -18.13
N ARG A 102 -12.99 5.18 -18.21
CA ARG A 102 -12.26 4.61 -17.08
C ARG A 102 -11.33 5.66 -16.51
N VAL A 103 -11.26 5.74 -15.19
CA VAL A 103 -10.19 6.46 -14.50
C VAL A 103 -9.31 5.51 -13.71
N THR A 104 -8.02 5.80 -13.69
CA THR A 104 -6.99 5.05 -12.95
C THR A 104 -6.22 5.99 -12.05
N ASN A 105 -6.01 5.60 -10.79
CA ASN A 105 -5.09 6.31 -9.91
C ASN A 105 -3.65 5.94 -10.26
N VAL A 106 -2.90 6.88 -10.82
CA VAL A 106 -1.47 6.72 -11.16
C VAL A 106 -0.54 7.37 -10.12
N SER A 107 -1.10 7.82 -9.00
CA SER A 107 -0.35 8.40 -7.87
C SER A 107 -0.04 7.36 -6.80
N GLY A 108 0.85 7.71 -5.85
CA GLY A 108 1.14 6.88 -4.68
C GLY A 108 0.17 7.04 -3.51
N ASN A 109 -0.85 7.90 -3.61
CA ASN A 109 -1.81 8.18 -2.54
C ASN A 109 -3.20 7.66 -2.92
N THR A 110 -4.02 7.31 -1.93
CA THR A 110 -5.45 7.02 -2.17
C THR A 110 -6.18 8.28 -2.63
N ILE A 111 -7.03 8.15 -3.65
CA ILE A 111 -7.86 9.21 -4.19
C ILE A 111 -9.34 8.86 -3.98
N THR A 112 -10.06 9.69 -3.23
CA THR A 112 -11.52 9.61 -3.10
C THR A 112 -12.20 10.42 -4.19
N LEU A 113 -13.14 9.80 -4.90
CA LEU A 113 -13.97 10.42 -5.93
C LEU A 113 -15.43 10.30 -5.57
N ASP A 114 -16.16 11.38 -5.80
CA ASP A 114 -17.59 11.51 -5.52
C ASP A 114 -18.32 12.10 -6.74
N THR A 115 -19.65 11.99 -6.78
CA THR A 115 -20.47 12.50 -7.89
C THR A 115 -20.58 14.04 -7.92
N SER A 116 -20.17 14.75 -6.87
CA SER A 116 -20.27 16.22 -6.80
C SER A 116 -19.21 16.93 -7.63
N LYS A 117 -18.16 16.21 -8.01
CA LYS A 117 -16.88 16.74 -8.46
C LYS A 117 -16.60 16.32 -9.89
N GLY A 118 -16.67 17.27 -10.84
CA GLY A 118 -16.39 16.98 -12.25
C GLY A 118 -15.00 16.39 -12.49
N ILE A 119 -14.93 15.31 -13.27
CA ILE A 119 -13.71 14.56 -13.55
C ILE A 119 -13.26 14.78 -15.00
N ALA A 120 -14.17 14.61 -15.94
CA ALA A 120 -13.91 14.65 -17.37
C ALA A 120 -14.71 15.76 -18.06
N GLN A 121 -14.36 16.00 -19.32
CA GLN A 121 -15.04 16.92 -20.23
C GLN A 121 -15.13 16.27 -21.60
N VAL A 122 -16.13 16.60 -22.41
CA VAL A 122 -16.28 16.09 -23.78
C VAL A 122 -15.92 17.17 -24.78
N ALA A 123 -15.17 16.80 -25.81
CA ALA A 123 -14.87 17.63 -26.96
C ALA A 123 -15.49 17.03 -28.22
N PHE A 124 -16.07 17.87 -29.07
CA PHE A 124 -16.70 17.44 -30.31
C PHE A 124 -15.88 17.88 -31.52
N GLN A 125 -15.76 17.01 -32.52
CA GLN A 125 -15.05 17.31 -33.76
C GLN A 125 -15.90 16.93 -34.98
N ARG A 126 -15.91 17.83 -35.97
CA ARG A 126 -16.47 17.51 -37.29
C ARG A 126 -15.57 16.50 -38.00
N VAL A 127 -16.19 15.48 -38.57
CA VAL A 127 -15.56 14.57 -39.52
C VAL A 127 -15.63 15.21 -40.91
N ASP A 128 -14.53 15.16 -41.64
CA ASP A 128 -14.48 15.66 -43.02
C ASP A 128 -15.16 14.65 -43.96
N GLY A 129 -16.08 15.14 -44.78
CA GLY A 129 -16.99 14.29 -45.57
C GLY A 129 -18.10 13.61 -44.75
N MET A 130 -18.95 12.85 -45.44
CA MET A 130 -19.99 12.02 -44.80
C MET A 130 -19.45 10.62 -44.58
N VAL A 131 -19.59 10.09 -43.36
CA VAL A 131 -19.23 8.69 -43.09
C VAL A 131 -20.19 7.77 -43.83
N ALA A 132 -19.66 6.95 -44.74
CA ALA A 132 -20.44 6.02 -45.56
C ALA A 132 -21.08 4.89 -44.73
N HIS A 133 -20.46 4.53 -43.61
CA HIS A 133 -20.91 3.48 -42.70
C HIS A 133 -20.90 3.99 -41.25
N PRO A 134 -21.96 4.68 -40.82
CA PRO A 134 -22.11 5.11 -39.43
C PRO A 134 -22.11 3.91 -38.47
N TYR A 135 -21.77 4.16 -37.21
CA TYR A 135 -21.65 3.09 -36.23
C TYR A 135 -23.01 2.52 -35.83
N HIS A 136 -23.18 1.21 -36.01
CA HIS A 136 -24.35 0.41 -35.58
C HIS A 136 -23.86 -0.85 -34.84
N GLY A 137 -22.83 -0.70 -33.98
CA GLY A 137 -22.15 -1.82 -33.33
C GLY A 137 -22.77 -2.23 -32.00
N ALA A 138 -22.10 -3.15 -31.29
CA ALA A 138 -22.61 -3.80 -30.08
C ALA A 138 -22.86 -2.86 -28.89
N PHE A 139 -22.25 -1.67 -28.91
CA PHE A 139 -22.38 -0.64 -27.86
C PHE A 139 -23.25 0.56 -28.31
N SER A 140 -24.05 0.39 -29.37
CA SER A 140 -25.11 1.34 -29.71
C SER A 140 -26.27 1.17 -28.72
N ASP A 141 -26.88 2.28 -28.32
CA ASP A 141 -27.97 2.39 -27.36
C ASP A 141 -27.61 1.89 -25.94
N GLU A 142 -26.33 1.92 -25.58
CA GLU A 142 -25.86 1.57 -24.24
C GLU A 142 -26.14 2.71 -23.25
N LEU A 143 -27.31 2.65 -22.61
CA LEU A 143 -27.69 3.58 -21.54
C LEU A 143 -27.22 3.12 -20.15
N ASN A 144 -26.98 1.81 -20.00
CA ASN A 144 -26.46 1.17 -18.79
C ASN A 144 -25.18 0.41 -19.14
N PHE A 145 -24.15 0.56 -18.32
CA PHE A 145 -22.86 -0.10 -18.51
C PHE A 145 -23.01 -1.63 -18.51
N ASN A 146 -22.46 -2.29 -19.54
CA ASN A 146 -22.39 -3.75 -19.65
C ASN A 146 -20.92 -4.20 -19.84
N GLY A 147 -20.31 -4.80 -18.81
CA GLY A 147 -18.95 -5.36 -18.93
C GLY A 147 -18.28 -5.65 -17.59
N LEU A 148 -17.05 -6.17 -17.65
CA LEU A 148 -16.21 -6.33 -16.46
C LEU A 148 -15.86 -4.96 -15.89
N ALA A 149 -16.40 -4.64 -14.71
CA ALA A 149 -16.14 -3.40 -13.97
C ALA A 149 -15.05 -3.54 -12.91
N ASP A 150 -14.55 -4.76 -12.66
CA ASP A 150 -13.55 -5.03 -11.63
C ASP A 150 -12.13 -4.88 -12.21
N TYR A 151 -11.45 -3.79 -11.82
CA TYR A 151 -10.08 -3.46 -12.22
C TYR A 151 -9.17 -3.24 -11.01
N SER A 152 -9.49 -3.85 -9.88
CA SER A 152 -8.77 -3.72 -8.61
C SER A 152 -7.32 -4.22 -8.65
N ASP A 153 -6.98 -5.09 -9.60
CA ASP A 153 -5.76 -5.90 -9.49
C ASP A 153 -4.63 -5.62 -10.51
N VAL A 154 -4.64 -4.48 -11.20
CA VAL A 154 -3.60 -4.18 -12.21
C VAL A 154 -2.18 -4.26 -11.63
N TYR A 155 -2.01 -3.87 -10.35
CA TYR A 155 -0.71 -3.87 -9.66
C TYR A 155 -0.65 -4.76 -8.43
N ALA A 156 -1.67 -5.60 -8.17
CA ALA A 156 -1.72 -6.47 -6.98
C ALA A 156 -0.48 -7.37 -6.86
N GLY A 157 0.03 -7.87 -7.99
CA GLY A 157 1.25 -8.66 -8.04
C GLY A 157 2.52 -7.88 -7.65
N GLU A 158 2.57 -6.58 -7.93
CA GLU A 158 3.70 -5.72 -7.55
C GLU A 158 3.61 -5.30 -6.08
N LEU A 159 2.41 -4.94 -5.61
CA LEU A 159 2.16 -4.63 -4.20
C LEU A 159 2.51 -5.80 -3.28
N LYS A 160 2.11 -7.02 -3.65
CA LYS A 160 2.47 -8.24 -2.91
C LYS A 160 3.98 -8.46 -2.82
N LYS A 161 4.75 -8.13 -3.87
CA LYS A 161 6.21 -8.20 -3.83
C LYS A 161 6.81 -7.18 -2.86
N VAL A 162 6.23 -5.98 -2.78
CA VAL A 162 6.66 -4.94 -1.84
C VAL A 162 6.37 -5.35 -0.40
N GLU A 163 5.18 -5.89 -0.12
CA GLU A 163 4.82 -6.41 1.20
C GLU A 163 5.74 -7.54 1.65
N ASN A 164 5.99 -8.53 0.77
CA ASN A 164 6.93 -9.61 1.07
C ASN A 164 8.33 -9.08 1.39
N LYS A 165 8.83 -8.10 0.61
CA LYS A 165 10.13 -7.46 0.90
C LYS A 165 10.14 -6.70 2.23
N LYS A 166 9.03 -6.06 2.61
CA LYS A 166 8.89 -5.38 3.91
C LYS A 166 8.98 -6.40 5.04
N GLU A 167 8.28 -7.52 4.94
CA GLU A 167 8.35 -8.61 5.92
C GLU A 167 9.76 -9.20 6.02
N GLU A 168 10.43 -9.42 4.89
CA GLU A 168 11.84 -9.84 4.85
C GLU A 168 12.76 -8.85 5.59
N ILE A 169 12.58 -7.54 5.37
CA ILE A 169 13.36 -6.50 6.06
C ILE A 169 13.11 -6.52 7.58
N VAL A 170 11.85 -6.61 8.02
CA VAL A 170 11.50 -6.68 9.45
C VAL A 170 12.12 -7.92 10.11
N ASN A 171 12.12 -9.05 9.41
CA ASN A 171 12.77 -10.27 9.89
C ASN A 171 14.30 -10.13 9.95
N ILE A 172 14.92 -9.45 8.98
CA ILE A 172 16.36 -9.14 9.02
C ILE A 172 16.68 -8.22 10.20
N GLU A 173 15.89 -7.17 10.43
CA GLU A 173 16.06 -6.23 11.54
C GLU A 173 16.00 -6.96 12.90
N SER A 174 14.99 -7.81 13.10
CA SER A 174 14.86 -8.62 14.33
C SER A 174 16.08 -9.51 14.58
N ARG A 175 16.62 -10.14 13.53
CA ARG A 175 17.83 -10.96 13.63
C ARG A 175 19.08 -10.15 13.96
N ILE A 176 19.20 -8.94 13.39
CA ILE A 176 20.32 -8.03 13.70
C ILE A 176 20.25 -7.61 15.17
N TYR A 177 19.11 -7.17 15.68
CA TYR A 177 18.97 -6.81 17.09
C TYR A 177 19.31 -7.98 18.02
N GLY A 178 18.84 -9.19 17.68
CA GLY A 178 19.18 -10.38 18.48
C GLY A 178 20.67 -10.68 18.51
N ASN A 179 21.33 -10.66 17.35
CA ASN A 179 22.76 -10.92 17.27
C ASN A 179 23.59 -9.84 17.97
N VAL A 180 23.22 -8.57 17.82
CA VAL A 180 23.91 -7.44 18.47
C VAL A 180 23.76 -7.51 19.98
N LEU A 181 22.55 -7.79 20.50
CA LEU A 181 22.33 -7.89 21.94
C LEU A 181 23.08 -9.09 22.56
N ALA A 182 23.11 -10.23 21.86
CA ALA A 182 23.88 -11.40 22.29
C ALA A 182 25.39 -11.09 22.35
N LEU A 183 25.92 -10.39 21.34
CA LEU A 183 27.32 -9.97 21.32
C LEU A 183 27.64 -9.00 22.47
N PHE A 184 26.75 -8.05 22.76
CA PHE A 184 26.89 -7.16 23.92
C PHE A 184 26.90 -7.91 25.25
N ALA A 185 26.04 -8.92 25.42
CA ALA A 185 26.02 -9.74 26.63
C ALA A 185 27.33 -10.53 26.80
N ILE A 186 27.88 -11.09 25.72
CA ILE A 186 29.20 -11.77 25.73
C ILE A 186 30.31 -10.80 26.13
N PHE A 187 30.36 -9.61 25.51
CA PHE A 187 31.38 -8.61 25.86
C PHE A 187 31.26 -8.12 27.30
N ALA A 188 30.04 -7.89 27.78
CA ALA A 188 29.79 -7.53 29.17
C ALA A 188 30.29 -8.63 30.12
N ALA A 189 30.01 -9.91 29.81
CA ALA A 189 30.47 -11.04 30.61
C ALA A 189 32.00 -11.11 30.70
N ILE A 190 32.68 -11.04 29.55
CA ILE A 190 34.14 -11.06 29.48
C ILE A 190 34.72 -9.88 30.26
N PHE A 191 34.19 -8.67 30.06
CA PHE A 191 34.68 -7.46 30.70
C PHE A 191 34.48 -7.50 32.23
N THR A 192 33.32 -7.96 32.70
CA THR A 192 33.05 -8.15 34.13
C THR A 192 34.03 -9.17 34.72
N LEU A 193 34.23 -10.32 34.08
CA LEU A 193 35.13 -11.36 34.56
C LEU A 193 36.59 -10.87 34.62
N VAL A 194 37.05 -10.16 33.59
CA VAL A 194 38.41 -9.59 33.56
C VAL A 194 38.58 -8.55 34.67
N ASN A 195 37.64 -7.62 34.84
CA ASN A 195 37.76 -6.56 35.85
C ASN A 195 37.70 -7.10 37.28
N VAL A 196 36.80 -8.05 37.52
CA VAL A 196 36.68 -8.71 38.82
C VAL A 196 37.97 -9.46 39.15
N ASN A 197 38.53 -10.19 38.18
CA ASN A 197 39.74 -10.95 38.41
C ASN A 197 40.97 -10.05 38.59
N ALA A 198 41.06 -8.95 37.84
CA ALA A 198 42.07 -7.92 38.06
C ALA A 198 41.97 -7.27 39.46
N GLY A 199 40.76 -6.98 39.93
CA GLY A 199 40.51 -6.45 41.26
C GLY A 199 40.82 -7.44 42.38
N GLY A 200 40.43 -8.71 42.21
CA GLY A 200 40.65 -9.75 43.22
C GLY A 200 42.12 -10.11 43.44
N LEU A 201 42.95 -10.06 42.39
CA LEU A 201 44.41 -10.17 42.47
C LEU A 201 45.05 -9.13 43.41
N SER A 202 44.41 -7.98 43.61
CA SER A 202 44.88 -6.91 44.49
C SER A 202 44.33 -6.98 45.93
N SER A 203 43.53 -8.00 46.25
CA SER A 203 42.79 -8.11 47.51
C SER A 203 43.13 -9.41 48.26
N ASN A 204 43.01 -9.41 49.59
CA ASN A 204 43.22 -10.60 50.45
C ASN A 204 42.01 -11.55 50.43
N ILE A 205 41.51 -11.91 49.25
CA ILE A 205 40.41 -12.88 49.09
C ILE A 205 41.01 -14.28 49.01
N THR A 206 40.40 -15.24 49.72
CA THR A 206 40.79 -16.65 49.65
C THR A 206 40.46 -17.23 48.28
N THR A 207 41.29 -18.17 47.79
CA THR A 207 41.13 -18.77 46.45
C THR A 207 39.75 -19.40 46.25
N VAL A 208 39.14 -19.96 47.29
CA VAL A 208 37.80 -20.58 47.23
C VAL A 208 36.70 -19.52 47.05
N ASN A 209 36.75 -18.39 47.76
CA ASN A 209 35.81 -17.28 47.56
C ASN A 209 35.98 -16.62 46.19
N PHE A 210 37.20 -16.57 45.67
CA PHE A 210 37.50 -16.06 44.34
C PHE A 210 36.86 -16.95 43.25
N VAL A 211 37.01 -18.27 43.36
CA VAL A 211 36.35 -19.24 42.46
C VAL A 211 34.82 -19.19 42.58
N ALA A 212 34.28 -19.02 43.79
CA ALA A 212 32.84 -18.88 44.00
C ALA A 212 32.29 -17.62 43.31
N LEU A 213 33.05 -16.52 43.31
CA LEU A 213 32.66 -15.26 42.70
C LEU A 213 32.70 -15.32 41.16
N ASP A 214 33.69 -15.98 40.57
CA ASP A 214 33.73 -16.27 39.13
C ASP A 214 32.56 -17.16 38.69
N LEU A 215 32.24 -18.20 39.46
CA LEU A 215 31.10 -19.09 39.18
C LEU A 215 29.75 -18.36 39.27
N LEU A 216 29.61 -17.40 40.19
CA LEU A 216 28.44 -16.52 40.27
C LEU A 216 28.29 -15.64 39.04
N ILE A 217 29.39 -15.05 38.56
CA ILE A 217 29.39 -14.19 37.36
C ILE A 217 29.03 -15.02 36.13
N ILE A 218 29.71 -16.15 35.91
CA ILE A 218 29.43 -17.05 34.79
C ILE A 218 27.98 -17.54 34.84
N GLY A 219 27.51 -17.96 36.02
CA GLY A 219 26.14 -18.43 36.21
C GLY A 219 25.09 -17.34 35.94
N GLY A 220 25.32 -16.13 36.43
CA GLY A 220 24.45 -14.97 36.19
C GLY A 220 24.35 -14.59 34.71
N PHE A 221 25.48 -14.57 33.99
CA PHE A 221 25.48 -14.29 32.55
C PHE A 221 24.82 -15.40 31.73
N LEU A 222 24.94 -16.68 32.13
CA LEU A 222 24.24 -17.79 31.47
C LEU A 222 22.71 -17.71 31.64
N VAL A 223 22.24 -17.33 32.83
CA VAL A 223 20.81 -17.09 33.08
C VAL A 223 20.31 -15.89 32.27
N LEU A 224 21.06 -14.79 32.23
CA LEU A 224 20.73 -13.61 31.44
C LEU A 224 20.68 -13.93 29.93
N ALA A 225 21.65 -14.68 29.41
CA ALA A 225 21.68 -15.13 28.02
C ALA A 225 20.44 -15.97 27.68
N SER A 226 20.05 -16.90 28.56
CA SER A 226 18.84 -17.71 28.35
C SER A 226 17.55 -16.88 28.39
N ALA A 227 17.48 -15.85 29.24
CA ALA A 227 16.35 -14.93 29.28
C ALA A 227 16.25 -14.09 28.00
N ILE A 228 17.38 -13.64 27.45
CA ILE A 228 17.46 -12.91 26.19
C ILE A 228 17.00 -13.79 25.01
N GLU A 229 17.48 -15.04 24.93
CA GLU A 229 17.05 -15.99 23.91
C GLU A 229 15.55 -16.26 23.97
N ALA A 230 14.99 -16.44 25.17
CA ALA A 230 13.56 -16.66 25.36
C ALA A 230 12.68 -15.47 24.95
N PHE A 231 13.21 -14.25 25.00
CA PHE A 231 12.48 -13.03 24.65
C PHE A 231 12.58 -12.68 23.15
N LEU A 232 13.70 -13.02 22.51
CA LEU A 232 13.99 -12.62 21.12
C LEU A 232 13.73 -13.72 20.09
N VAL A 233 13.90 -15.00 20.46
CA VAL A 233 13.65 -16.11 19.55
C VAL A 233 12.17 -16.48 19.61
N LYS A 234 11.41 -15.99 18.65
CA LYS A 234 9.97 -16.26 18.50
C LYS A 234 9.65 -17.69 18.04
N ASP A 235 10.69 -18.45 17.66
CA ASP A 235 10.57 -19.79 17.09
C ASP A 235 10.49 -20.86 18.19
N LYS A 236 9.37 -21.59 18.23
CA LYS A 236 8.96 -22.40 19.40
C LYS A 236 9.60 -23.78 19.49
N ASP A 237 10.32 -24.22 18.46
CA ASP A 237 10.60 -25.65 18.29
C ASP A 237 11.85 -26.17 19.00
N LYS A 238 12.74 -25.30 19.50
CA LYS A 238 13.86 -25.71 20.35
C LYS A 238 14.19 -24.65 21.39
N LYS A 239 13.49 -24.67 22.53
CA LYS A 239 13.90 -23.90 23.71
C LYS A 239 15.26 -24.38 24.18
N ALA A 240 16.27 -23.53 24.12
CA ALA A 240 17.59 -23.78 24.68
C ALA A 240 17.51 -23.74 26.23
N TYR A 241 17.06 -24.85 26.83
CA TYR A 241 17.08 -25.04 28.29
C TYR A 241 18.50 -25.29 28.85
N LEU A 242 19.45 -25.56 27.97
CA LEU A 242 20.84 -25.87 28.31
C LEU A 242 21.58 -24.72 29.03
N PRO A 243 21.60 -23.46 28.52
CA PRO A 243 22.26 -22.35 29.22
C PRO A 243 21.62 -22.04 30.58
N LEU A 244 20.29 -22.15 30.69
CA LEU A 244 19.58 -21.96 31.95
C LEU A 244 20.00 -22.99 33.00
N ALA A 245 20.02 -24.28 32.63
CA ALA A 245 20.40 -25.35 33.53
C ALA A 245 21.86 -25.21 34.00
N LEU A 246 22.77 -24.89 33.08
CA LEU A 246 24.18 -24.63 33.39
C LEU A 246 24.33 -23.43 34.33
N GLY A 247 23.60 -22.34 34.08
CA GLY A 247 23.63 -21.14 34.92
C GLY A 247 23.19 -21.42 36.36
N ILE A 248 22.09 -22.15 36.54
CA ILE A 248 21.59 -22.54 37.87
C ILE A 248 22.60 -23.44 38.59
N VAL A 249 23.24 -24.38 37.89
CA VAL A 249 24.27 -25.25 38.47
C VAL A 249 25.48 -24.44 38.92
N CYS A 250 25.98 -23.52 38.09
CA CYS A 250 27.11 -22.64 38.47
C CYS A 250 26.81 -21.83 39.73
N ILE A 251 25.62 -21.25 39.82
CA ILE A 251 25.19 -20.49 41.01
C ILE A 251 25.08 -21.41 42.23
N GLY A 252 24.49 -22.60 42.07
CA GLY A 252 24.36 -23.57 43.16
C GLY A 252 25.70 -24.03 43.73
N VAL A 253 26.68 -24.31 42.85
CA VAL A 253 28.05 -24.67 43.25
C VAL A 253 28.75 -23.50 43.95
N ALA A 254 28.59 -22.26 43.44
CA ALA A 254 29.17 -21.08 44.07
C ALA A 254 28.65 -20.87 45.51
N VAL A 255 27.33 -21.01 45.71
CA VAL A 255 26.71 -20.88 47.04
C VAL A 255 27.20 -21.98 47.98
N TYR A 256 27.31 -23.22 47.50
CA TYR A 256 27.85 -24.32 48.29
C TYR A 256 29.29 -24.06 48.74
N LEU A 257 30.16 -23.61 47.83
CA LEU A 257 31.56 -23.29 48.13
C LEU A 257 31.68 -22.17 49.19
N ALA A 258 30.85 -21.13 49.07
CA ALA A 258 30.82 -20.03 50.03
C ALA A 258 30.36 -20.48 51.43
N LEU A 259 29.31 -21.30 51.51
CA LEU A 259 28.79 -21.83 52.77
C LEU A 259 29.75 -22.83 53.43
N HIS A 260 30.37 -23.70 52.63
CA HIS A 260 31.31 -24.68 53.15
C HIS A 260 32.57 -24.01 53.70
N GLN A 261 33.06 -22.96 53.04
CA GLN A 261 34.19 -22.20 53.55
C GLN A 261 33.85 -21.44 54.83
N ALA A 262 32.64 -20.86 54.94
CA ALA A 262 32.19 -20.21 56.18
C ALA A 262 32.01 -21.18 57.35
N ALA A 263 31.74 -22.46 57.09
CA ALA A 263 31.62 -23.51 58.12
C ALA A 263 32.98 -24.10 58.56
N CYS A 264 34.04 -23.92 57.76
CA CYS A 264 35.39 -24.43 58.02
C CYS A 264 36.41 -23.33 58.40
N ALA A 265 36.02 -22.06 58.38
CA ALA A 265 36.80 -20.90 58.84
C ALA A 265 36.54 -20.62 60.32
#